data_AF-A0A5B8SRD3-F1
#
_entry.id   AF-A0A5B8SRD3-F1
#
_cell.length_a   1.000
_cell.length_b   1.000
_cell.length_c   1.000
_cell.angle_alpha   90.00
_cell.angle_beta   90.00
_cell.angle_gamma   90.00
#
_symmetry.space_group_name_H-M   'P 1'
#
loop_
_entity.id
_entity.type
_entity.pdbx_description
1 polymer ?
#
loop_
_entity_poly.entity_id
_entity_poly.type
_entity_poly.pdbx_seq_one_letter_code
_entity_poly.pdbx_strand_id
1 'polypeptide(L)'
;MFIEQVEFENLSNPPPQFQRWKMRVVLHGDGFDDRAAPIQVTVGEQNVEMIVPMVLENSIGGIQGFLVEVPQDGDVVSVGYADGPLFPTDFQFSNDLVVA
;
A
#
# COMPACT_ATOMS: atom_id res chain seq x y z
N MET A 1 0.81 -4.20 13.97
CA MET A 1 0.68 -3.20 12.90
C MET A 1 -0.76 -2.74 12.85
N PHE A 2 -0.98 -1.44 12.87
CA PHE A 2 -2.28 -0.79 12.82
C PHE A 2 -2.24 0.28 11.73
N ILE A 3 -3.20 0.24 10.80
CA ILE A 3 -3.30 1.21 9.70
C ILE A 3 -4.33 2.24 10.10
N GLU A 4 -3.98 3.52 9.94
CA GLU A 4 -4.82 4.66 10.33
C GLU A 4 -5.38 5.41 9.13
N GLN A 5 -4.68 5.33 7.99
CA GLN A 5 -5.09 5.98 6.76
C GLN A 5 -4.52 5.23 5.55
N VAL A 6 -5.30 5.21 4.47
CA VAL A 6 -4.85 4.74 3.16
C VAL A 6 -5.21 5.78 2.10
N GLU A 7 -4.25 6.08 1.22
CA GLU A 7 -4.44 6.95 0.07
C GLU A 7 -4.14 6.19 -1.22
N PHE A 8 -4.96 6.44 -2.23
CA PHE A 8 -4.80 5.90 -3.57
C PHE A 8 -4.63 7.06 -4.56
N GLU A 9 -3.63 6.98 -5.42
CA GLU A 9 -3.35 8.01 -6.42
C GLU A 9 -3.16 7.39 -7.80
N ASN A 10 -3.85 7.93 -8.80
CA ASN A 10 -3.70 7.50 -10.18
C ASN A 10 -2.40 8.03 -10.79
N LEU A 11 -1.60 7.14 -11.37
CA LEU A 11 -0.41 7.50 -12.12
C LEU A 11 -0.79 7.84 -13.57
N SER A 12 -1.14 9.10 -13.80
CA SER A 12 -1.63 9.59 -15.09
C SER A 12 -0.51 9.79 -16.15
N ASN A 13 0.76 9.95 -15.74
CA ASN A 13 1.90 10.06 -16.66
C ASN A 13 3.23 9.59 -16.04
N PRO A 14 3.38 8.29 -15.70
CA PRO A 14 4.62 7.79 -15.12
C PRO A 14 5.77 7.81 -16.14
N PRO A 15 7.04 7.98 -15.70
CA PRO A 15 8.20 7.82 -16.58
C PRO A 15 8.19 6.44 -17.27
N PRO A 16 8.83 6.27 -18.44
CA PRO A 16 8.71 5.05 -19.26
C PRO A 16 8.95 3.74 -18.50
N GLN A 17 9.93 3.71 -17.61
CA GLN A 17 10.26 2.55 -16.78
C GLN A 17 9.21 2.22 -15.70
N PHE A 18 8.26 3.13 -15.46
CA PHE A 18 7.18 2.98 -14.49
C PHE A 18 5.78 2.83 -15.14
N GLN A 19 5.68 2.70 -16.46
CA GLN A 19 4.40 2.64 -17.18
C GLN A 19 3.50 1.44 -16.85
N ARG A 20 4.09 0.38 -16.29
CA ARG A 20 3.33 -0.80 -15.86
C ARG A 20 2.45 -0.52 -14.65
N TRP A 21 2.84 0.42 -13.78
CA TRP A 21 2.08 0.76 -12.60
C TRP A 21 1.02 1.81 -12.93
N LYS A 22 -0.17 1.63 -12.38
CA LYS A 22 -1.34 2.49 -12.63
C LYS A 22 -1.70 3.31 -11.41
N MET A 23 -1.35 2.83 -10.23
CA MET A 23 -1.76 3.46 -8.99
C MET A 23 -0.64 3.39 -7.95
N ARG A 24 -0.47 4.48 -7.21
CA ARG A 24 0.32 4.50 -5.98
C ARG A 24 -0.62 4.27 -4.80
N VAL A 25 -0.19 3.45 -3.85
CA VAL A 25 -0.89 3.23 -2.59
C VAL A 25 0.03 3.70 -1.47
N VAL A 26 -0.51 4.53 -0.58
CA VAL A 26 0.20 5.01 0.62
C VAL A 26 -0.59 4.59 1.84
N LEU A 27 0.07 3.92 2.78
CA LEU A 27 -0.54 3.50 4.05
C LEU A 27 0.20 4.20 5.17
N HIS A 28 -0.55 4.87 6.05
CA HIS A 28 -0.04 5.46 7.28
C HIS A 28 -0.52 4.67 8.48
N GLY A 29 0.31 4.63 9.52
CA GLY A 29 -0.05 4.03 10.79
C GLY A 29 1.17 3.62 11.60
N ASP A 30 0.96 2.68 12.52
CA ASP A 30 1.91 2.34 13.57
C ASP A 30 2.20 0.84 13.66
N GLY A 31 3.28 0.52 14.38
CA GLY A 31 3.69 -0.86 14.64
C GLY A 31 4.28 -1.54 13.41
N PHE A 32 4.96 -0.75 12.57
CA PHE A 32 5.89 -1.23 11.56
C PHE A 32 7.24 -1.51 12.22
N ASP A 33 7.49 -2.78 12.52
CA ASP A 33 8.78 -3.25 13.03
C ASP A 33 9.84 -3.27 11.93
N ASP A 34 11.03 -2.77 12.25
CA ASP A 34 12.23 -2.96 11.46
C ASP A 34 12.78 -4.38 11.68
N ARG A 35 12.56 -5.25 10.71
CA ARG A 35 12.90 -6.68 10.78
C ARG A 35 13.33 -7.22 9.43
N ALA A 36 13.99 -8.37 9.44
CA ALA A 36 14.52 -9.00 8.23
C ALA A 36 13.44 -9.45 7.24
N ALA A 37 12.23 -9.78 7.71
CA ALA A 37 11.12 -10.12 6.83
C ALA A 37 10.47 -8.84 6.29
N PRO A 38 10.33 -8.68 4.96
CA PRO A 38 9.73 -7.48 4.39
C PRO A 38 8.23 -7.43 4.65
N ILE A 39 7.70 -6.20 4.68
CA ILE A 39 6.25 -5.95 4.73
C ILE A 39 5.64 -6.35 3.38
N GLN A 40 4.45 -6.93 3.45
CA GLN A 40 3.59 -7.22 2.31
C GLN A 40 2.26 -6.50 2.47
N VAL A 41 1.74 -5.99 1.35
CA VAL A 41 0.43 -5.34 1.28
C VAL A 41 -0.32 -5.90 0.08
N THR A 42 -1.60 -6.16 0.26
CA THR A 42 -2.53 -6.46 -0.84
C THR A 42 -3.72 -5.53 -0.83
N VAL A 43 -4.34 -5.35 -2.00
CA VAL A 43 -5.63 -4.70 -2.17
C VAL A 43 -6.51 -5.67 -2.94
N GLY A 44 -7.49 -6.28 -2.26
CA GLY A 44 -8.16 -7.48 -2.76
C GLY A 44 -7.15 -8.60 -3.00
N GLU A 45 -7.11 -9.13 -4.23
CA GLU A 45 -6.18 -10.18 -4.65
C GLU A 45 -4.84 -9.64 -5.20
N GLN A 46 -4.70 -8.32 -5.36
CA GLN A 46 -3.53 -7.70 -5.97
C GLN A 46 -2.43 -7.42 -4.96
N ASN A 47 -1.18 -7.78 -5.29
CA ASN A 47 -0.03 -7.42 -4.47
C ASN A 47 0.42 -5.99 -4.79
N VAL A 48 0.70 -5.21 -3.75
CA VAL A 48 1.39 -3.93 -3.88
C VAL A 48 2.88 -4.22 -4.09
N GLU A 49 3.43 -3.71 -5.18
CA GLU A 49 4.83 -3.88 -5.55
C GLU A 49 5.70 -2.71 -5.07
N MET A 50 7.02 -2.93 -5.03
CA MET A 50 8.03 -1.90 -4.72
C MET A 50 7.70 -1.16 -3.41
N ILE A 51 7.34 -1.92 -2.38
CA ILE A 51 7.04 -1.36 -1.06
C ILE A 51 8.29 -0.68 -0.49
N VAL A 52 8.15 0.59 -0.13
CA VAL A 52 9.18 1.41 0.49
C VAL A 52 8.65 1.95 1.83
N PRO A 53 9.38 1.74 2.95
CA PRO A 53 9.05 2.36 4.22
C PRO A 53 9.13 3.89 4.17
N MET A 54 8.17 4.54 4.82
CA MET A 54 8.17 5.99 5.03
C MET A 54 8.64 6.27 6.45
N VAL A 55 9.85 6.84 6.54
CA VAL A 55 10.43 7.22 7.83
C VAL A 55 9.86 8.57 8.24
N LEU A 56 9.16 8.59 9.36
CA LEU A 56 8.70 9.80 10.04
C LEU A 56 9.52 9.97 11.31
N GLU A 57 10.25 11.08 11.38
CA GLU A 57 11.21 11.42 12.44
C GLU A 57 12.27 10.31 12.63
N ASN A 58 12.01 9.36 13.54
CA ASN A 58 12.92 8.27 13.91
C ASN A 58 12.26 6.88 13.85
N SER A 59 11.12 6.76 13.19
CA SER A 59 10.37 5.49 13.09
C SER A 59 9.70 5.33 11.72
N ILE A 60 9.34 4.11 11.36
CA ILE A 60 8.52 3.87 10.18
C ILE A 60 7.07 4.24 10.55
N GLY A 61 6.57 5.34 9.98
CA GLY A 61 5.20 5.83 10.20
C GLY A 61 4.25 5.51 9.04
N GLY A 62 4.71 4.71 8.09
CA GLY A 62 3.93 4.31 6.92
C GLY A 62 4.76 3.55 5.90
N ILE A 63 4.09 3.16 4.82
CA ILE A 63 4.69 2.51 3.66
C ILE A 63 4.00 3.02 2.40
N GLN A 64 4.72 3.03 1.30
CA GLN A 64 4.14 3.29 -0.02
C GLN A 64 4.57 2.22 -1.01
N GLY A 65 3.75 1.98 -2.02
CA GLY A 65 4.08 1.09 -3.12
C GLY A 65 3.13 1.30 -4.29
N PHE A 66 3.14 0.36 -5.24
CA PHE A 66 2.43 0.52 -6.50
C PHE A 66 1.62 -0.70 -6.90
N LEU A 67 0.48 -0.45 -7.53
CA LEU A 67 -0.36 -1.47 -8.15
C LEU A 67 -0.23 -1.39 -9.68
N VAL A 68 -0.26 -2.56 -10.32
CA VAL A 68 -0.19 -2.71 -11.78
C VAL A 68 -1.54 -2.52 -12.46
N GLU A 69 -2.63 -2.65 -11.70
CA GLU A 69 -4.00 -2.43 -12.15
C GLU A 69 -4.76 -1.57 -11.13
N VAL A 70 -5.92 -1.03 -11.53
CA VAL A 70 -6.83 -0.34 -10.63
C VAL A 70 -7.67 -1.41 -9.90
N PRO A 71 -7.73 -1.43 -8.57
CA PRO A 71 -8.55 -2.39 -7.82
C PRO A 71 -10.05 -2.24 -8.11
N GLN A 72 -10.83 -3.24 -7.70
CA GLN A 72 -12.29 -3.15 -7.72
C GLN A 72 -12.78 -2.40 -6.49
N ASP A 73 -13.86 -1.62 -6.65
CA ASP A 73 -14.48 -0.95 -5.50
C ASP A 73 -14.90 -1.98 -4.44
N GLY A 74 -14.51 -1.73 -3.18
CA GLY A 74 -14.71 -2.63 -2.06
C GLY A 74 -13.53 -3.59 -1.80
N ASP A 75 -12.50 -3.62 -2.64
CA ASP A 75 -11.32 -4.45 -2.42
C ASP A 75 -10.62 -4.04 -1.11
N VAL A 76 -10.51 -4.98 -0.18
CA VAL A 76 -9.96 -4.75 1.16
C VAL A 76 -8.45 -4.64 1.12
N VAL A 77 -7.91 -3.64 1.81
CA VAL A 77 -6.47 -3.52 2.04
C VAL A 77 -6.06 -4.48 3.15
N SER A 78 -5.09 -5.34 2.88
CA SER A 78 -4.51 -6.26 3.87
C SER A 78 -3.02 -6.04 4.01
N VAL A 79 -2.49 -6.23 5.22
CA VAL A 79 -1.07 -6.00 5.53
C VAL A 79 -0.50 -7.08 6.44
N GLY A 80 0.78 -7.39 6.27
CA GLY A 80 1.49 -8.34 7.10
C GLY A 80 2.98 -8.38 6.76
N TYR A 81 3.68 -9.35 7.31
CA TYR A 81 5.08 -9.64 6.97
C TYR A 81 5.15 -10.91 6.13
N ALA A 82 6.14 -11.00 5.25
CA ALA A 82 6.26 -12.11 4.30
C ALA A 82 6.41 -13.51 4.91
N ASP A 83 6.76 -13.60 6.20
CA ASP A 83 6.90 -14.83 6.97
C ASP A 83 5.71 -15.09 7.91
N GLY A 84 4.63 -14.32 7.78
CA GLY A 84 3.44 -14.40 8.60
C GLY A 84 2.14 -14.27 7.80
N PRO A 85 0.99 -14.31 8.48
CA PRO A 85 -0.29 -14.08 7.83
C PRO A 85 -0.46 -12.62 7.42
N LEU A 86 -1.22 -12.40 6.34
CA LEU A 86 -1.79 -11.11 6.00
C LEU A 86 -3.07 -10.89 6.82
N PHE A 87 -3.20 -9.71 7.41
CA PHE A 87 -4.38 -9.31 8.15
C PHE A 87 -5.16 -8.25 7.37
N PRO A 88 -6.48 -8.40 7.21
CA PRO A 88 -7.31 -7.36 6.61
C PRO A 88 -7.35 -6.14 7.53
N THR A 89 -7.39 -4.96 6.92
CA THR A 89 -7.62 -3.68 7.58
C THR A 89 -9.08 -3.26 7.41
N ASP A 90 -9.47 -2.15 8.05
CA ASP A 90 -10.80 -1.56 7.87
C ASP A 90 -10.92 -0.71 6.59
N PHE A 91 -9.84 -0.59 5.80
CA PHE A 91 -9.80 0.20 4.58
C PHE A 91 -10.11 -0.65 3.35
N GLN A 92 -10.89 -0.06 2.46
CA GLN A 92 -11.25 -0.62 1.17
C GLN A 92 -10.93 0.39 0.08
N PHE A 93 -10.55 -0.11 -1.09
CA PHE A 93 -10.47 0.74 -2.27
C PHE A 93 -11.86 1.27 -2.64
N SER A 94 -11.91 2.55 -2.97
CA SER A 94 -13.07 3.19 -3.57
C SER A 94 -12.59 4.23 -4.58
N ASN A 95 -13.14 4.19 -5.79
CA ASN A 95 -12.85 5.17 -6.84
C ASN A 95 -13.09 6.62 -6.40
N ASP A 96 -14.02 6.85 -5.47
CA ASP A 96 -14.33 8.18 -4.92
C ASP A 96 -13.21 8.71 -3.99
N LEU A 97 -12.32 7.84 -3.52
CA LEU A 97 -11.21 8.16 -2.61
C LEU A 97 -9.87 8.32 -3.34
N VAL A 98 -9.87 8.24 -4.68
CA VAL A 98 -8.65 8.40 -5.47
C VAL A 98 -8.28 9.88 -5.58
N VAL A 99 -7.09 10.23 -5.12
CA VAL A 99 -6.52 11.57 -5.25
C VAL A 99 -6.02 11.76 -6.69
N ALA A 100 -6.29 12.93 -7.26
CA ALA A 100 -5.98 13.29 -8.64
C ALA A 100 -4.53 13.79 -8.82
#